data_AF-A0A847H8A5-F1
#
_entry.id   AF-A0A847H8A5-F1
#
_cell.length_a   1.000
_cell.length_b   1.000
_cell.length_c   1.000
_cell.angle_alpha   90.00
_cell.angle_beta   90.00
_cell.angle_gamma   90.00
#
_symmetry.space_group_name_H-M   'P 1'
#
loop_
_entity.id
_entity.type
_entity.pdbx_description
1 polymer ?
#
loop_
_entity_poly.entity_id
_entity_poly.type
_entity_poly.pdbx_seq_one_letter_code
_entity_poly.pdbx_strand_id
1 'polypeptide(L)'
;MSVELSNVILAFLLTLFAGLSTGIGGALALLTKKTSSRFLSISLGFSAGVMLYVSFTDILVEANESLKATLGPTTGAWAAAGAFFLGILFIAVIDKVIPETENPHEVHTVEEMDGKNEEHKSTWIPANA
;
A
#
# COMPACT_ATOMS: atom_id res chain seq x y z
N MET A 1 27.15 -24.43 0.22
CA MET A 1 26.34 -23.26 0.58
C MET A 1 26.83 -22.76 1.93
N SER A 2 27.96 -22.05 1.96
CA SER A 2 28.46 -21.38 3.18
C SER A 2 27.78 -20.02 3.24
N VAL A 3 26.70 -19.94 4.01
CA VAL A 3 26.09 -18.64 4.31
C VAL A 3 27.10 -17.92 5.20
N GLU A 4 27.83 -16.96 4.63
CA GLU A 4 28.75 -16.11 5.38
C GLU A 4 27.95 -15.40 6.48
N LEU A 5 28.37 -15.54 7.74
CA LEU A 5 27.68 -14.95 8.89
C LEU A 5 27.47 -13.42 8.71
N SER A 6 28.37 -12.78 7.97
CA SER A 6 28.28 -11.39 7.54
C SER A 6 26.99 -11.08 6.76
N ASN A 7 26.60 -11.90 5.80
CA ASN A 7 25.40 -11.68 4.97
C ASN A 7 24.12 -11.81 5.80
N VAL A 8 24.10 -12.75 6.74
CA VAL A 8 22.94 -12.96 7.63
C VAL A 8 22.78 -11.77 8.57
N ILE A 9 23.88 -11.32 9.20
CA ILE A 9 23.86 -10.17 10.10
C ILE A 9 23.45 -8.90 9.35
N LEU A 10 23.99 -8.68 8.15
CA LEU A 10 23.65 -7.52 7.33
C LEU A 10 22.16 -7.53 6.94
N ALA A 11 21.65 -8.63 6.39
CA ALA A 11 20.24 -8.75 6.02
C ALA A 11 19.31 -8.58 7.23
N PHE A 12 19.70 -9.12 8.39
CA PHE A 12 18.95 -8.97 9.63
C PHE A 12 18.92 -7.51 10.10
N LEU A 13 20.06 -6.82 10.13
CA LEU A 13 20.13 -5.42 10.53
C LEU A 13 19.32 -4.53 9.57
N LEU A 14 19.42 -4.73 8.25
CA LEU A 14 18.61 -3.99 7.28
C LEU A 14 17.11 -4.19 7.50
N THR A 15 16.68 -5.44 7.71
CA THR A 15 15.26 -5.76 7.96
C THR A 15 14.79 -5.18 9.29
N LEU A 16 15.63 -5.22 10.33
CA LEU A 16 15.34 -4.62 11.62
C LEU A 16 15.17 -3.10 11.51
N PHE A 17 16.07 -2.41 10.80
CA PHE A 17 15.94 -0.97 10.56
C PHE A 17 14.68 -0.62 9.77
N ALA A 18 14.34 -1.40 8.74
CA ALA A 18 13.11 -1.22 7.99
C ALA A 18 11.87 -1.38 8.89
N GLY A 19 11.82 -2.42 9.73
CA GLY A 19 10.71 -2.65 10.66
C GLY A 19 10.61 -1.57 11.76
N LEU A 20 11.75 -1.14 12.31
CA LEU A 20 11.79 -0.03 13.28
C LEU A 20 11.30 1.28 12.66
N SER A 21 11.56 1.52 11.38
CA SER A 21 11.02 2.70 10.67
C SER A 21 9.49 2.72 10.67
N THR A 22 8.83 1.57 10.42
CA THR A 22 7.37 1.43 10.53
C THR A 22 6.89 1.69 11.96
N GLY A 23 7.60 1.15 12.96
CA GLY A 23 7.30 1.37 14.38
C GLY A 23 7.39 2.85 14.78
N ILE A 24 8.42 3.55 14.34
CA ILE A 24 8.60 5.00 14.56
C ILE A 24 7.47 5.78 13.87
N GLY A 25 7.15 5.44 12.62
CA GLY A 25 6.03 6.05 11.89
C GLY A 25 4.69 5.88 12.62
N GLY A 26 4.41 4.69 13.13
CA GLY A 26 3.23 4.41 13.94
C GLY A 26 3.22 5.15 15.28
N ALA A 27 4.36 5.21 15.99
CA ALA A 27 4.46 5.95 17.25
C ALA A 27 4.22 7.46 17.06
N LEU A 28 4.76 8.06 15.98
CA LEU A 28 4.49 9.44 15.61
C LEU A 28 3.01 9.67 15.29
N ALA A 29 2.36 8.71 14.62
CA ALA A 29 0.93 8.79 14.33
C ALA A 29 0.08 8.81 15.62
N LEU A 30 0.45 8.04 16.65
CA LEU A 30 -0.25 8.01 17.94
C LEU A 30 -0.04 9.27 18.78
N LEU A 31 1.14 9.90 18.70
CA LEU A 31 1.45 11.13 19.42
C LEU A 31 0.82 12.37 18.75
N THR A 32 0.52 12.29 17.45
CA THR A 32 -0.02 13.40 16.67
C THR A 32 -1.55 13.47 16.81
N LYS A 33 -2.06 14.32 17.72
CA LYS A 33 -3.50 14.47 17.99
C LYS A 33 -4.36 14.99 16.84
N LYS A 34 -3.78 15.70 15.86
CA LYS A 34 -4.46 16.18 14.65
C LYS A 34 -3.57 15.96 13.44
N THR A 35 -3.75 14.82 12.76
CA THR A 35 -3.16 14.64 11.43
C THR A 35 -4.04 15.37 10.40
N SER A 36 -3.44 16.26 9.61
CA SER A 36 -4.18 16.91 8.52
C SER A 36 -4.35 15.92 7.36
N SER A 37 -5.55 15.83 6.79
CA SER A 37 -5.83 14.96 5.62
C SER A 37 -4.83 15.19 4.47
N ARG A 38 -4.36 16.44 4.30
CA ARG A 38 -3.31 16.78 3.33
C ARG A 38 -1.99 16.08 3.59
N PHE A 39 -1.50 16.08 4.83
CA PHE A 39 -0.25 15.41 5.18
C PHE A 39 -0.36 13.90 4.98
N LEU A 40 -1.46 13.30 5.44
CA LEU A 40 -1.71 11.87 5.28
C LEU A 40 -1.76 11.46 3.80
N SER A 41 -2.47 12.24 2.97
CA SER A 41 -2.57 11.99 1.52
C SER A 41 -1.21 12.10 0.81
N ILE A 42 -0.39 13.09 1.18
CA ILE A 42 0.97 13.26 0.63
C ILE A 42 1.85 12.07 1.05
N SER A 43 1.81 11.65 2.31
CA SER A 43 2.61 10.52 2.80
C SER A 43 2.19 9.18 2.17
N LEU A 44 0.88 8.93 2.04
CA LEU A 44 0.36 7.72 1.36
C LEU A 44 0.72 7.71 -0.12
N GLY A 45 0.58 8.85 -0.81
CA GLY A 45 0.98 8.98 -2.22
C GLY A 45 2.49 8.79 -2.42
N PHE A 46 3.32 9.34 -1.53
CA PHE A 46 4.77 9.13 -1.55
C PHE A 46 5.13 7.64 -1.37
N SER A 47 4.52 6.97 -0.39
CA SER A 47 4.74 5.53 -0.15
C SER A 47 4.31 4.68 -1.35
N ALA A 48 3.12 4.95 -1.90
CA ALA A 48 2.63 4.28 -3.09
C ALA A 48 3.57 4.48 -4.28
N GLY A 49 4.08 5.71 -4.47
CA GLY A 49 5.04 6.02 -5.53
C GLY A 49 6.35 5.24 -5.41
N VAL A 50 6.96 5.19 -4.21
CA VAL A 50 8.20 4.44 -3.96
C VAL A 50 7.99 2.95 -4.21
N MET A 51 6.89 2.38 -3.73
CA MET A 51 6.58 0.97 -3.93
C MET A 51 6.32 0.62 -5.41
N LEU A 52 5.63 1.48 -6.15
CA LEU A 52 5.44 1.30 -7.59
C LEU A 52 6.78 1.35 -8.34
N TYR A 53 7.64 2.32 -8.02
CA TYR A 53 8.96 2.44 -8.64
C TYR A 53 9.78 1.15 -8.45
N VAL A 54 9.99 0.73 -7.21
CA VAL A 54 10.76 -0.49 -6.89
C VAL A 54 10.14 -1.72 -7.53
N SER A 55 8.81 -1.85 -7.51
CA SER A 55 8.12 -3.00 -8.09
C SER A 55 8.35 -3.13 -9.60
N PHE A 56 8.28 -2.00 -10.34
CA PHE A 56 8.42 -2.02 -11.80
C PHE A 56 9.87 -2.03 -12.28
N THR A 57 10.78 -1.32 -11.61
CA THR A 57 12.17 -1.17 -12.08
C THR A 57 13.09 -2.26 -11.58
N ASP A 58 12.81 -2.82 -10.41
CA ASP A 58 13.68 -3.79 -9.75
C ASP A 58 13.03 -5.18 -9.80
N ILE A 59 11.92 -5.37 -9.09
CA ILE A 59 11.30 -6.69 -8.89
C ILE A 59 10.80 -7.29 -10.21
N LEU A 60 10.07 -6.52 -11.03
CA LEU A 60 9.52 -7.03 -12.30
C LEU A 60 10.62 -7.35 -13.31
N VAL A 61 11.70 -6.57 -13.35
CA VAL A 61 12.84 -6.79 -14.25
C VAL A 61 13.58 -8.05 -13.85
N GLU A 62 13.93 -8.19 -12.57
CA GLU A 62 14.59 -9.38 -12.02
C GLU A 62 13.75 -10.65 -12.25
N ALA A 63 12.44 -10.57 -12.01
CA ALA A 63 11.53 -11.68 -12.30
C ALA A 63 11.51 -12.05 -13.79
N ASN A 64 11.52 -11.06 -14.68
CA ASN A 64 11.54 -11.30 -16.12
C ASN A 64 12.84 -11.95 -16.59
N GLU A 65 13.99 -11.47 -16.09
CA GLU A 65 15.31 -12.03 -16.40
C GLU A 65 15.45 -13.46 -15.88
N SER A 66 15.07 -13.69 -14.62
CA SER A 66 15.09 -15.01 -13.99
C SER A 66 14.21 -16.04 -14.73
N LEU A 67 13.00 -15.65 -15.15
CA LEU A 67 12.10 -16.52 -15.90
C LEU A 67 12.56 -16.75 -17.34
N LYS A 68 13.11 -15.74 -18.02
CA LYS A 68 13.71 -15.89 -19.36
C LYS A 68 14.91 -16.83 -19.35
N ALA A 69 15.74 -16.78 -18.31
CA ALA A 69 16.89 -17.67 -18.15
C ALA A 69 16.46 -19.14 -18.05
N THR A 70 15.29 -19.42 -17.47
CA THR A 70 14.81 -20.79 -17.22
C THR A 70 13.89 -21.33 -18.33
N LEU A 71 12.97 -20.51 -18.84
CA LEU A 71 11.92 -20.92 -19.79
C LEU A 71 12.18 -20.47 -21.24
N GLY A 72 13.24 -19.70 -21.48
CA GLY A 72 13.56 -19.09 -22.76
C GLY A 72 12.98 -17.69 -22.94
N PRO A 73 13.43 -16.95 -23.97
CA PRO A 73 13.19 -15.50 -24.08
C PRO A 73 11.72 -15.11 -24.27
N THR A 74 10.96 -15.90 -25.04
CA THR A 74 9.55 -15.62 -25.37
C THR A 74 8.61 -16.18 -24.30
N THR A 75 8.76 -17.46 -23.96
CA THR A 75 7.93 -18.14 -22.95
C THR A 75 8.15 -17.55 -21.56
N GLY A 76 9.40 -17.21 -21.19
CA GLY A 76 9.71 -16.58 -19.91
C GLY A 76 9.10 -15.19 -19.76
N ALA A 77 9.05 -14.39 -20.83
CA ALA A 77 8.39 -13.09 -20.80
C ALA A 77 6.88 -13.21 -20.57
N TRP A 78 6.21 -14.14 -21.26
CA TRP A 78 4.79 -14.42 -21.06
C TRP A 78 4.49 -15.01 -19.69
N ALA A 79 5.37 -15.87 -19.18
CA ALA A 79 5.25 -16.42 -17.83
C ALA A 79 5.38 -15.33 -16.76
N ALA A 80 6.32 -14.39 -16.90
CA ALA A 80 6.49 -13.27 -15.97
C ALA A 80 5.27 -12.34 -15.98
N ALA A 81 4.75 -11.99 -17.16
CA ALA A 81 3.52 -11.22 -17.28
C ALA A 81 2.32 -11.97 -16.67
N GLY A 82 2.16 -13.26 -16.96
CA GLY A 82 1.12 -14.10 -16.39
C GLY A 82 1.19 -14.17 -14.87
N ALA A 83 2.39 -14.33 -14.30
CA ALA A 83 2.61 -14.34 -12.85
C ALA A 83 2.29 -13.00 -12.20
N PHE A 84 2.63 -11.87 -12.85
CA PHE A 84 2.29 -10.54 -12.37
C PHE A 84 0.77 -10.33 -12.29
N PHE A 85 0.02 -10.62 -13.36
CA PHE A 85 -1.44 -10.50 -13.34
C PHE A 85 -2.11 -11.51 -12.40
N LEU A 86 -1.55 -12.72 -12.28
CA LEU A 86 -2.00 -13.70 -11.29
C LEU A 86 -1.81 -13.17 -9.87
N GLY A 87 -0.70 -12.48 -9.59
CA GLY A 87 -0.45 -11.81 -8.30
C GLY A 87 -1.49 -10.72 -8.01
N ILE A 88 -1.84 -9.90 -9.00
CA ILE A 88 -2.91 -8.90 -8.87
C ILE A 88 -4.25 -9.57 -8.57
N LEU A 89 -4.60 -10.62 -9.32
CA LEU A 89 -5.82 -11.40 -9.09
C LEU A 89 -5.83 -12.02 -7.69
N PHE A 90 -4.68 -12.52 -7.23
CA PHE A 90 -4.54 -13.11 -5.91
C PHE A 90 -4.80 -12.11 -4.79
N ILE A 91 -4.22 -10.90 -4.88
CA ILE A 91 -4.52 -9.81 -3.93
C ILE A 91 -6.00 -9.41 -3.99
N ALA A 92 -6.57 -9.28 -5.18
CA ALA A 92 -7.99 -8.95 -5.33
C ALA A 92 -8.93 -10.03 -4.74
N VAL A 93 -8.53 -11.30 -4.80
CA VAL A 93 -9.24 -12.39 -4.13
C VAL A 93 -9.10 -12.28 -2.62
N ILE A 94 -7.91 -11.96 -2.10
CA ILE A 94 -7.70 -11.72 -0.66
C ILE A 94 -8.62 -10.60 -0.18
N ASP A 95 -8.64 -9.46 -0.87
CA ASP A 95 -9.48 -8.31 -0.52
C ASP A 95 -10.97 -8.69 -0.52
N LYS A 96 -11.42 -9.48 -1.49
CA LYS A 96 -12.81 -9.94 -1.56
C LYS A 96 -13.19 -10.96 -0.48
N VAL A 97 -12.23 -11.76 -0.03
CA VAL A 97 -12.44 -12.77 1.02
C VAL A 97 -12.49 -12.14 2.41
N ILE A 98 -11.90 -10.95 2.58
CA ILE A 98 -12.01 -10.14 3.80
C ILE A 98 -13.37 -9.41 3.74
N PRO A 99 -14.40 -9.82 4.51
CA PRO A 99 -15.72 -9.24 4.39
C PRO A 99 -15.75 -7.79 4.86
N GLU A 100 -16.32 -6.90 4.04
CA GLU A 100 -16.51 -5.46 4.25
C GLU A 100 -17.56 -5.14 5.34
N THR A 101 -17.57 -5.82 6.50
CA THR A 101 -18.59 -5.54 7.54
C THR A 101 -18.42 -4.18 8.23
N GLU A 102 -17.36 -3.45 7.88
CA GLU A 102 -17.05 -2.05 8.20
C GLU A 102 -16.43 -1.47 6.92
N ASN A 103 -17.24 -1.09 5.93
CA ASN A 103 -16.76 -0.67 4.62
C ASN A 103 -16.00 0.68 4.70
N PRO A 104 -14.66 0.73 4.57
CA PRO A 104 -13.87 1.97 4.65
C PRO A 104 -13.68 2.62 3.27
N HIS A 105 -14.40 2.15 2.24
CA HIS A 105 -14.43 2.81 0.92
C HIS A 105 -15.36 4.01 0.85
N GLU A 106 -16.06 4.34 1.93
CA GLU A 106 -16.31 5.75 2.23
C GLU A 106 -15.03 6.36 2.80
N VAL A 107 -14.50 7.37 2.10
CA VAL A 107 -13.45 8.24 2.63
C VAL A 107 -14.05 8.94 3.85
N HIS A 108 -14.02 8.30 5.01
CA HIS A 108 -14.25 8.98 6.28
C HIS A 108 -13.12 9.97 6.41
N THR A 109 -13.40 11.20 5.99
CA THR A 109 -12.48 12.31 6.12
C THR A 109 -12.22 12.43 7.61
N VAL A 110 -10.96 12.64 8.02
CA VAL A 110 -10.57 12.87 9.44
C VAL A 110 -11.38 13.99 10.12
N GLU A 111 -12.13 14.76 9.34
CA GLU A 111 -13.12 15.77 9.73
C GLU A 111 -14.40 15.19 10.35
N GLU A 112 -14.78 13.93 10.06
CA GLU A 112 -15.96 13.25 10.65
C GLU A 112 -15.67 12.61 12.01
N MET A 113 -14.38 12.41 12.37
CA MET A 113 -13.97 11.88 13.67
C MET A 113 -13.91 12.96 14.77
N ASP A 114 -13.91 14.25 14.40
CA ASP A 114 -13.98 15.40 15.32
C ASP A 114 -15.44 15.86 15.35
N GLY A 115 -16.26 15.25 16.23
CA GLY A 115 -17.72 15.44 16.33
C GLY A 115 -18.20 16.89 16.51
N LYS A 116 -18.05 17.72 15.47
CA LYS A 116 -18.45 19.12 15.36
C LYS A 116 -18.77 19.48 13.91
N ASN A 117 -19.88 18.96 13.39
CA ASN A 117 -21.05 19.81 13.09
C ASN A 117 -22.15 18.96 12.47
N GLU A 118 -23.24 18.96 13.22
CA GLU A 118 -24.63 18.74 12.80
C GLU A 118 -24.89 19.10 11.33
N GLU A 119 -25.66 18.22 10.69
CA GLU A 119 -26.44 18.47 9.50
C GLU A 119 -27.10 19.86 9.55
N HIS A 120 -26.71 20.75 8.63
CA HIS A 120 -27.50 21.94 8.34
C HIS A 120 -27.51 22.22 6.84
N LYS A 121 -28.51 21.65 6.15
CA LYS A 121 -29.46 22.36 5.27
C LYS A 121 -30.44 21.39 4.59
N SER A 122 -31.44 20.93 5.33
CA SER A 122 -32.77 20.74 4.75
C SER A 122 -33.59 21.98 5.10
N THR A 123 -33.83 22.83 4.10
CA THR A 123 -34.91 23.83 3.98
C THR A 123 -34.46 24.89 2.99
N TRP A 124 -34.92 24.79 1.75
CA TRP A 124 -35.38 25.94 0.96
C TRP A 124 -36.08 25.47 -0.33
N ILE A 125 -37.26 24.85 -0.18
CA ILE A 125 -38.31 25.02 -1.19
C ILE A 125 -39.11 26.23 -0.71
N PRO A 126 -39.13 27.37 -1.43
CA PRO A 126 -40.02 28.46 -1.07
C PRO A 126 -41.46 28.01 -1.24
N ALA A 127 -42.23 28.11 -0.16
CA ALA A 127 -43.68 28.02 -0.18
C ALA A 127 -44.27 29.24 -0.90
N ASN A 128 -44.17 29.28 -2.23
CA ASN A 128 -45.02 30.03 -3.15
C ASN A 128 -44.60 29.81 -4.62
N ALA A 129 -45.17 28.78 -5.25
CA ALA A 129 -45.40 28.73 -6.69
C ALA A 129 -46.70 27.96 -6.95
#